data_AF-A0A0M8SXX5-F1
#
_entry.id   AF-A0A0M8SXX5-F1
#
_cell.length_a   1.000
_cell.length_b   1.000
_cell.length_c   1.000
_cell.angle_alpha   90.00
_cell.angle_beta   90.00
_cell.angle_gamma   90.00
#
_symmetry.space_group_name_H-M   'P 1'
#
loop_
_entity.id
_entity.type
_entity.pdbx_description
1 polymer ?
#
loop_
_entity_poly.entity_id
_entity_poly.type
_entity_poly.pdbx_seq_one_letter_code
_entity_poly.pdbx_strand_id
1 'polypeptide(L)'
;MPQTLPLAAASVVITSEMLEQAAQVVSVAHPSIWTGASGEQSTGESVARHLESAAGLLVSYGWTRTWSAPAAGRLAPTDATVSAETMLRQLLDYIREEDSSPGPITAVTALTRTAGTAHGDTDTSDIAQALLNVLVQVLTGSPAARFVPWSERLHRAPADIRAMFTAAAAFARTYGPAPAA
;
A
#
# COMPACT_ATOMS: atom_id res chain seq x y z
N MET A 1 -6.07 15.64 30.79
CA MET A 1 -4.80 15.94 30.11
C MET A 1 -4.79 15.20 28.78
N PRO A 2 -4.86 15.88 27.62
CA PRO A 2 -4.75 15.19 26.34
C PRO A 2 -3.28 14.77 26.15
N GLN A 3 -3.02 13.47 26.09
CA GLN A 3 -1.68 12.97 25.76
C GLN A 3 -1.45 13.20 24.26
N THR A 4 -0.57 14.14 23.95
CA THR A 4 -0.09 14.32 22.58
C THR A 4 0.97 13.25 22.36
N LEU A 5 0.57 12.12 21.75
CA LEU A 5 1.52 11.09 21.34
C LEU A 5 2.45 11.71 20.26
N PRO A 6 3.77 11.61 20.40
CA PRO A 6 4.68 12.08 19.35
C PRO A 6 4.42 11.27 18.08
N LEU A 7 4.23 11.95 16.94
CA LEU A 7 4.32 11.31 15.63
C LEU A 7 5.72 10.70 15.52
N ALA A 8 5.83 9.38 15.65
CA ALA A 8 7.09 8.68 15.53
C ALA A 8 7.72 8.99 14.16
N ALA A 9 8.94 9.54 14.17
CA ALA A 9 9.71 9.76 12.96
C ALA A 9 10.05 8.41 12.30
N ALA A 10 10.21 8.42 10.97
CA ALA A 10 10.66 7.23 10.26
C ALA A 10 12.04 6.80 10.77
N SER A 11 12.21 5.50 11.00
CA SER A 11 13.49 4.87 11.35
C SER A 11 14.38 4.62 10.13
N VAL A 12 13.79 4.71 8.93
CA VAL A 12 14.46 4.50 7.65
C VAL A 12 14.94 5.84 7.11
N VAL A 13 16.22 5.91 6.74
CA VAL A 13 16.81 7.07 6.08
C VAL A 13 16.90 6.77 4.58
N ILE A 14 16.17 7.54 3.78
CA ILE A 14 16.14 7.45 2.32
C ILE A 14 16.86 8.68 1.77
N THR A 15 18.02 8.46 1.16
CA THR A 15 18.87 9.53 0.61
C THR A 15 18.78 9.57 -0.91
N SER A 16 19.15 10.71 -1.52
CA SER A 16 19.27 10.81 -2.98
C SER A 16 20.27 9.81 -3.54
N GLU A 17 21.40 9.60 -2.86
CA GLU A 17 22.39 8.58 -3.23
C GLU A 17 21.79 7.17 -3.27
N MET A 18 20.92 6.83 -2.31
CA MET A 18 20.21 5.55 -2.31
C MET A 18 19.27 5.42 -3.52
N LEU A 19 18.60 6.51 -3.92
CA LEU A 19 17.73 6.52 -5.10
C LEU A 19 18.54 6.41 -6.41
N GLU A 20 19.69 7.07 -6.49
CA GLU A 20 20.61 6.95 -7.63
C GLU A 20 21.15 5.52 -7.75
N GLN A 21 21.54 4.90 -6.63
CA GLN A 21 21.96 3.51 -6.61
C GLN A 21 20.83 2.56 -7.05
N ALA A 22 19.59 2.81 -6.60
CA ALA A 22 18.43 2.06 -7.06
C ALA A 22 18.19 2.22 -8.57
N ALA A 23 18.43 3.40 -9.13
CA ALA A 23 18.29 3.64 -10.57
C ALA A 23 19.32 2.83 -11.36
N GLN A 24 20.54 2.72 -10.85
CA GLN A 24 21.57 1.86 -11.43
C GLN A 24 21.20 0.37 -11.35
N VAL A 25 20.60 -0.08 -10.25
CA VAL A 25 20.10 -1.47 -10.13
C VAL A 25 18.99 -1.72 -11.14
N VAL A 26 18.04 -0.80 -11.29
CA VAL A 26 16.94 -0.92 -12.25
C VAL A 26 17.46 -1.01 -13.68
N SER A 27 18.39 -0.12 -14.07
CA SER A 27 18.89 -0.08 -15.45
C SER A 27 19.65 -1.34 -15.85
N VAL A 28 20.38 -1.96 -14.92
CA VAL A 28 21.20 -3.15 -15.18
C VAL A 28 20.44 -4.45 -15.00
N ALA A 29 19.71 -4.59 -13.87
CA ALA A 29 19.11 -5.86 -13.47
C ALA A 29 17.63 -6.00 -13.85
N HIS A 30 16.95 -4.89 -14.12
CA HIS A 30 15.51 -4.86 -14.39
C HIS A 30 15.14 -3.93 -15.56
N PRO A 31 15.73 -4.11 -16.77
CA PRO A 31 15.51 -3.20 -17.90
C PRO A 31 14.03 -3.09 -18.32
N SER A 32 13.22 -4.12 -18.04
CA SER A 32 11.79 -4.16 -18.35
C SER A 32 10.89 -3.85 -17.16
N ILE A 33 11.39 -3.25 -16.07
CA ILE A 33 10.59 -3.01 -14.85
C ILE A 33 9.36 -2.14 -15.10
N TRP A 34 9.37 -1.33 -16.16
CA TRP A 34 8.28 -0.41 -16.51
C TRP A 34 7.21 -1.05 -17.40
N THR A 35 7.39 -2.30 -17.81
CA THR A 35 6.42 -3.04 -18.61
C THR A 35 5.64 -3.98 -17.70
N GLY A 36 4.33 -3.76 -17.61
CA GLY A 36 3.44 -4.57 -16.78
C GLY A 36 3.16 -5.95 -17.36
N ALA A 37 2.36 -6.74 -16.65
CA ALA A 37 1.99 -8.08 -17.09
C ALA A 37 1.11 -8.07 -18.35
N SER A 38 0.46 -6.94 -18.66
CA SER A 38 -0.23 -6.73 -19.94
C SER A 38 0.71 -6.69 -21.15
N GLY A 39 2.00 -6.44 -20.93
CA GLY A 39 2.97 -6.13 -21.99
C GLY A 39 3.04 -4.64 -22.36
N GLU A 40 2.21 -3.79 -21.77
CA GLU A 40 2.24 -2.33 -21.98
C GLU A 40 3.23 -1.64 -21.03
N GLN A 41 3.83 -0.56 -21.50
CA GLN A 41 4.74 0.26 -20.69
C GLN A 41 3.93 1.31 -19.91
N SER A 42 4.13 1.34 -18.59
CA SER A 42 3.63 2.40 -17.72
C SER A 42 4.63 3.56 -17.62
N THR A 43 4.10 4.78 -17.58
CA THR A 43 4.89 6.00 -17.34
C THR A 43 5.35 6.08 -15.89
N GLY A 44 6.44 6.80 -15.64
CA GLY A 44 6.88 7.12 -14.28
C GLY A 44 5.82 7.87 -13.47
N GLU A 45 5.10 8.80 -14.11
CA GLU A 45 4.04 9.60 -13.46
C GLU A 45 2.81 8.77 -13.10
N SER A 46 2.38 7.80 -13.92
CA SER A 46 1.26 6.92 -13.57
C SER A 46 1.58 6.05 -12.36
N VAL A 47 2.78 5.48 -12.32
CA VAL A 47 3.25 4.68 -11.17
C VAL A 47 3.41 5.54 -9.92
N ALA A 48 3.92 6.77 -10.05
CA ALA A 48 4.03 7.70 -8.93
C ALA A 48 2.66 8.06 -8.33
N ARG A 49 1.65 8.36 -9.17
CA ARG A 49 0.28 8.62 -8.72
C ARG A 49 -0.33 7.41 -8.03
N HIS A 50 -0.07 6.20 -8.51
CA HIS A 50 -0.49 4.97 -7.85
C HIS A 50 0.09 4.88 -6.43
N LEU A 51 1.40 5.06 -6.29
CA LEU A 51 2.10 4.98 -5.00
C LEU A 51 1.60 6.05 -4.01
N GLU A 52 1.36 7.27 -4.46
CA GLU A 52 0.84 8.34 -3.62
C GLU A 52 -0.60 8.09 -3.16
N SER A 53 -1.45 7.62 -4.07
CA SER A 53 -2.83 7.24 -3.73
C SER A 53 -2.84 6.09 -2.72
N ALA A 54 -2.00 5.07 -2.91
CA ALA A 54 -1.86 3.97 -1.96
C ALA A 54 -1.33 4.44 -0.59
N ALA A 55 -0.38 5.38 -0.56
CA ALA A 55 0.06 6.02 0.68
C ALA A 55 -1.08 6.79 1.37
N GLY A 56 -1.93 7.48 0.58
CA GLY A 56 -3.13 8.15 1.07
C GLY A 56 -4.14 7.19 1.70
N LEU A 57 -4.32 5.99 1.14
CA LEU A 57 -5.14 4.94 1.73
C LEU A 57 -4.58 4.48 3.09
N LEU A 58 -3.27 4.30 3.19
CA LEU A 58 -2.61 3.92 4.46
C LEU A 58 -2.75 4.99 5.54
N VAL A 59 -2.77 6.27 5.16
CA VAL A 59 -3.03 7.38 6.09
C VAL A 59 -4.51 7.39 6.52
N SER A 60 -5.42 7.14 5.58
CA SER A 60 -6.87 7.26 5.82
C SER A 60 -7.43 6.10 6.64
N TYR A 61 -7.04 4.87 6.31
CA TYR A 61 -7.52 3.65 6.98
C TYR A 61 -6.61 3.17 8.12
N GLY A 62 -5.41 3.74 8.22
CA GLY A 62 -4.35 3.21 9.07
C GLY A 62 -3.63 2.03 8.44
N TRP A 63 -2.41 1.78 8.90
CA TRP A 63 -1.58 0.66 8.47
C TRP A 63 -1.56 -0.45 9.53
N THR A 64 -1.66 -1.70 9.07
CA THR A 64 -1.30 -2.88 9.84
C THR A 64 -0.20 -3.67 9.14
N ARG A 65 0.66 -4.32 9.92
CA ARG A 65 1.76 -5.16 9.42
C ARG A 65 1.24 -6.27 8.54
N THR A 66 0.40 -7.11 9.13
CA THR A 66 -0.14 -8.31 8.50
C THR A 66 -1.64 -8.18 8.37
N TRP A 67 -2.19 -8.78 7.32
CA TRP A 67 -3.62 -8.91 7.20
C TRP A 67 -4.13 -9.82 8.31
N SER A 68 -5.21 -9.41 8.96
CA SER A 68 -5.99 -10.25 9.85
C SER A 68 -7.41 -10.27 9.31
N ALA A 69 -8.02 -11.44 9.28
CA ALA A 69 -9.44 -11.54 8.98
C ALA A 69 -10.21 -10.61 9.93
N PRO A 70 -11.17 -9.82 9.44
CA PRO A 70 -12.07 -9.09 10.31
C PRO A 70 -12.66 -10.07 11.32
N ALA A 71 -12.77 -9.64 12.57
CA ALA A 71 -13.55 -10.41 13.53
C ALA A 71 -14.96 -10.53 12.94
N ALA A 72 -15.48 -11.75 12.81
CA ALA A 72 -16.82 -11.95 12.28
C ALA A 72 -17.79 -11.12 13.13
N GLY A 73 -18.43 -10.12 12.53
CA GLY A 73 -19.51 -9.42 13.19
C GLY A 73 -20.58 -10.43 13.59
N ARG A 74 -21.27 -10.17 14.70
CA ARG A 74 -22.28 -11.08 15.22
C ARG A 74 -23.62 -10.37 15.21
N LEU A 75 -24.56 -10.87 14.41
CA LEU A 75 -25.96 -10.48 14.52
C LEU A 75 -26.46 -10.77 15.94
N ALA A 76 -27.30 -9.88 16.47
CA ALA A 76 -27.92 -10.10 17.77
C ALA A 76 -28.70 -11.44 17.75
N PRO A 77 -28.65 -12.23 18.84
CA PRO A 77 -29.46 -13.43 18.94
C PRO A 77 -30.93 -13.07 18.78
N THR A 78 -31.60 -13.76 17.86
CA THR A 78 -33.04 -13.64 17.63
C THR A 78 -33.76 -14.79 18.33
N ASP A 79 -34.89 -14.50 18.96
CA ASP A 79 -35.83 -15.52 19.41
C ASP A 79 -37.02 -15.63 18.44
N ALA A 80 -37.85 -16.66 18.62
CA ALA A 80 -38.97 -16.94 17.73
C ALA A 80 -40.10 -15.88 17.76
N THR A 81 -39.99 -14.86 18.63
CA THR A 81 -40.98 -13.79 18.75
C THR A 81 -40.62 -12.54 17.96
N VAL A 82 -39.39 -12.47 17.43
CA VAL A 82 -38.92 -11.35 16.62
C VAL A 82 -39.59 -11.37 15.24
N SER A 83 -40.15 -10.23 14.83
CA SER A 83 -40.76 -10.09 13.51
C SER A 83 -39.71 -10.12 12.39
N ALA A 84 -40.08 -10.62 11.20
CA ALA A 84 -39.21 -10.62 10.02
C ALA A 84 -38.70 -9.21 9.66
N GLU A 85 -39.52 -8.17 9.87
CA GLU A 85 -39.13 -6.78 9.69
C GLU A 85 -37.98 -6.37 10.63
N THR A 86 -38.03 -6.81 11.89
CA THR A 86 -36.97 -6.53 12.87
C THR A 86 -35.68 -7.26 12.49
N MET A 87 -35.77 -8.52 12.03
CA MET A 87 -34.63 -9.27 11.53
C MET A 87 -33.99 -8.60 10.31
N LEU A 88 -34.81 -8.08 9.38
CA LEU A 88 -34.34 -7.36 8.20
C LEU A 88 -33.64 -6.04 8.56
N ARG A 89 -34.16 -5.29 9.53
CA ARG A 89 -33.48 -4.08 10.02
C ARG A 89 -32.14 -4.42 10.68
N GLN A 90 -32.09 -5.46 11.52
CA GLN A 90 -30.85 -5.94 12.12
C GLN A 90 -29.82 -6.36 11.06
N LEU A 91 -30.25 -7.03 9.99
CA LEU A 91 -29.38 -7.38 8.87
C LEU A 91 -28.87 -6.15 8.12
N LEU A 92 -29.73 -5.17 7.85
CA LEU A 92 -29.34 -3.93 7.17
C LEU A 92 -28.36 -3.10 8.01
N ASP A 93 -28.58 -3.02 9.32
CA ASP A 93 -27.67 -2.31 10.23
C ASP A 93 -26.32 -3.04 10.33
N TYR A 94 -26.34 -4.38 10.38
CA TYR A 94 -25.12 -5.19 10.30
C TYR A 94 -24.33 -4.98 9.01
N ILE A 95 -25.01 -4.99 7.85
CA ILE A 95 -24.36 -4.75 6.56
C ILE A 95 -23.75 -3.34 6.53
N ARG A 96 -24.47 -2.34 7.03
CA ARG A 96 -23.95 -0.96 7.13
C ARG A 96 -22.74 -0.88 8.05
N GLU A 97 -22.75 -1.56 9.19
CA GLU A 97 -21.64 -1.58 10.14
C GLU A 97 -20.41 -2.30 9.58
N GLU A 98 -20.58 -3.44 8.90
CA GLU A 98 -19.52 -4.15 8.19
C GLU A 98 -18.92 -3.29 7.05
N ASP A 99 -19.73 -2.50 6.35
CA ASP A 99 -19.26 -1.56 5.32
C ASP A 99 -18.62 -0.29 5.89
N SER A 100 -18.92 0.10 7.14
CA SER A 100 -18.65 1.46 7.64
C SER A 100 -17.22 1.75 8.07
N SER A 101 -16.33 0.75 8.17
CA SER A 101 -14.90 1.04 8.21
C SER A 101 -14.09 -0.21 7.91
N PRO A 102 -13.48 -0.33 6.72
CA PRO A 102 -12.39 -1.27 6.57
C PRO A 102 -11.36 -0.89 7.63
N GLY A 103 -11.06 -1.82 8.54
CA GLY A 103 -10.01 -1.61 9.54
C GLY A 103 -8.65 -1.33 8.88
N PRO A 104 -7.59 -1.17 9.70
CA PRO A 104 -6.24 -0.95 9.21
C PRO A 104 -5.87 -1.91 8.07
N ILE A 105 -5.28 -1.38 7.02
CA ILE A 105 -4.94 -2.15 5.81
C ILE A 105 -3.44 -2.42 5.74
N THR A 106 -3.06 -3.49 5.04
CA THR A 106 -1.64 -3.75 4.75
C THR A 106 -1.16 -2.86 3.60
N ALA A 107 0.17 -2.72 3.47
CA ALA A 107 0.77 -2.01 2.34
C ALA A 107 0.40 -2.64 0.99
N VAL A 108 0.34 -3.98 0.92
CA VAL A 108 -0.08 -4.70 -0.30
C VAL A 108 -1.54 -4.42 -0.61
N THR A 109 -2.42 -4.46 0.39
CA THR A 109 -3.85 -4.14 0.22
C THR A 109 -4.03 -2.71 -0.30
N ALA A 110 -3.21 -1.75 0.12
CA ALA A 110 -3.27 -0.38 -0.38
C ALA A 110 -2.90 -0.28 -1.88
N LEU A 111 -1.88 -1.00 -2.33
CA LEU A 111 -1.52 -1.09 -3.76
C LEU A 111 -2.66 -1.72 -4.56
N THR A 112 -3.14 -2.90 -4.14
CA THR A 112 -4.21 -3.63 -4.83
C THR A 112 -5.51 -2.82 -4.88
N ARG A 113 -5.89 -2.12 -3.80
CA ARG A 113 -7.09 -1.27 -3.81
C ARG A 113 -6.92 -0.10 -4.78
N THR A 114 -5.74 0.50 -4.84
CA THR A 114 -5.47 1.63 -5.75
C THR A 114 -5.56 1.21 -7.21
N ALA A 115 -5.15 -0.02 -7.54
CA ALA A 115 -5.31 -0.60 -8.88
C ALA A 115 -6.76 -0.64 -9.38
N GLY A 116 -7.75 -0.66 -8.47
CA GLY A 116 -9.17 -0.61 -8.80
C GLY A 116 -9.75 0.81 -8.90
N THR A 117 -8.92 1.85 -8.87
CA THR A 117 -9.34 3.26 -8.86
C THR A 117 -8.85 4.01 -10.10
N ALA A 118 -9.24 5.28 -10.25
CA ALA A 118 -8.71 6.15 -11.31
C ALA A 118 -7.20 6.48 -11.17
N HIS A 119 -6.56 6.07 -10.07
CA HIS A 119 -5.14 6.35 -9.80
C HIS A 119 -4.21 5.19 -10.15
N GLY A 120 -4.72 4.11 -10.74
CA GLY A 120 -3.90 3.00 -11.16
C GLY A 120 -4.68 1.87 -11.82
N ASP A 121 -3.96 0.79 -12.06
CA ASP A 121 -4.37 -0.46 -12.66
C ASP A 121 -3.46 -1.58 -12.13
N THR A 122 -3.65 -2.81 -12.62
CA THR A 122 -2.83 -3.96 -12.21
C THR A 122 -1.35 -3.75 -12.54
N ASP A 123 -1.03 -3.18 -13.70
CA ASP A 123 0.36 -3.01 -14.14
C ASP A 123 1.10 -2.00 -13.24
N THR A 124 0.49 -0.86 -12.96
CA THR A 124 1.05 0.14 -12.04
C THR A 124 1.20 -0.41 -10.62
N SER A 125 0.31 -1.29 -10.17
CA SER A 125 0.46 -2.01 -8.88
C SER A 125 1.68 -2.94 -8.88
N ASP A 126 1.84 -3.75 -9.92
CA ASP A 126 2.95 -4.69 -10.04
C ASP A 126 4.31 -3.96 -10.14
N ILE A 127 4.35 -2.90 -10.94
CA ILE A 127 5.54 -2.05 -11.09
C ILE A 127 5.86 -1.34 -9.77
N ALA A 128 4.85 -0.77 -9.09
CA ALA A 128 5.03 -0.15 -7.78
C ALA A 128 5.60 -1.15 -6.76
N GLN A 129 5.08 -2.39 -6.73
CA GLN A 129 5.59 -3.45 -5.88
C GLN A 129 7.04 -3.84 -6.22
N ALA A 130 7.39 -3.88 -7.50
CA ALA A 130 8.76 -4.14 -7.97
C ALA A 130 9.73 -3.02 -7.57
N LEU A 131 9.35 -1.74 -7.72
CA LEU A 131 10.15 -0.60 -7.29
C LEU A 131 10.40 -0.62 -5.78
N LEU A 132 9.36 -0.87 -4.98
CA LEU A 132 9.50 -1.02 -3.54
C LEU A 132 10.46 -2.15 -3.17
N ASN A 133 10.45 -3.27 -3.90
CA ASN A 133 11.42 -4.34 -3.71
C ASN A 133 12.85 -3.87 -3.98
N VAL A 134 13.10 -3.16 -5.08
CA VAL A 134 14.43 -2.62 -5.41
C VAL A 134 14.92 -1.68 -4.31
N LEU A 135 14.08 -0.74 -3.88
CA LEU A 135 14.46 0.19 -2.82
C LEU A 135 14.83 -0.53 -1.52
N VAL A 136 14.11 -1.59 -1.15
CA VAL A 136 14.45 -2.40 0.03
C VAL A 136 15.74 -3.19 -0.18
N GLN A 137 16.02 -3.69 -1.38
CA GLN A 137 17.29 -4.36 -1.68
C GLN A 137 18.47 -3.41 -1.49
N VAL A 138 18.36 -2.18 -2.00
CA VAL A 138 19.40 -1.16 -1.83
C VAL A 138 19.52 -0.76 -0.36
N LEU A 139 18.39 -0.45 0.30
CA LEU A 139 18.35 -0.06 1.71
C LEU A 139 18.99 -1.09 2.64
N THR A 140 18.84 -2.38 2.33
CA THR A 140 19.35 -3.48 3.18
C THR A 140 20.68 -4.05 2.71
N GLY A 141 21.16 -3.67 1.52
CA GLY A 141 22.31 -4.28 0.87
C GLY A 141 22.10 -5.74 0.45
N SER A 142 20.85 -6.24 0.42
CA SER A 142 20.54 -7.64 0.14
C SER A 142 19.66 -7.78 -1.11
N PRO A 143 20.13 -8.44 -2.19
CA PRO A 143 19.36 -8.62 -3.43
C PRO A 143 18.15 -9.55 -3.26
N ALA A 144 18.15 -10.37 -2.21
CA ALA A 144 17.02 -11.23 -1.87
C ALA A 144 15.92 -10.48 -1.11
N ALA A 145 16.17 -9.25 -0.65
CA ALA A 145 15.20 -8.52 0.14
C ALA A 145 13.95 -8.18 -0.70
N ARG A 146 12.79 -8.25 -0.05
CA ARG A 146 11.48 -7.97 -0.64
C ARG A 146 10.71 -7.06 0.30
N PHE A 147 9.93 -6.14 -0.28
CA PHE A 147 9.22 -5.12 0.45
C PHE A 147 8.17 -5.70 1.40
N VAL A 148 7.39 -6.69 0.97
CA VAL A 148 6.32 -7.26 1.81
C VAL A 148 6.87 -7.85 3.12
N PRO A 149 7.82 -8.82 3.12
CA PRO A 149 8.42 -9.32 4.35
C PRO A 149 9.15 -8.24 5.17
N TRP A 150 9.73 -7.24 4.49
CA TRP A 150 10.40 -6.12 5.15
C TRP A 150 9.41 -5.22 5.90
N SER A 151 8.25 -4.93 5.30
CA SER A 151 7.20 -4.09 5.87
C SER A 151 6.51 -4.77 7.06
N GLU A 152 6.46 -6.11 7.07
CA GLU A 152 5.80 -6.90 8.10
C GLU A 152 6.64 -7.12 9.38
N ARG A 153 7.90 -6.66 9.40
CA ARG A 153 8.79 -6.83 10.56
C ARG A 153 8.22 -6.13 11.80
N LEU A 154 8.39 -6.77 12.96
CA LEU A 154 7.81 -6.33 14.23
C LEU A 154 8.17 -4.91 14.65
N HIS A 155 9.36 -4.43 14.25
CA HIS A 155 9.85 -3.10 14.58
C HIS A 155 9.47 -2.02 13.57
N ARG A 156 8.70 -2.35 12.51
CA ARG A 156 8.32 -1.37 11.49
C ARG A 156 7.20 -0.47 12.00
N ALA A 157 7.35 0.81 11.68
CA ALA A 157 6.36 1.84 11.99
C ALA A 157 5.61 2.28 10.73
N PRO A 158 4.37 2.80 10.86
CA PRO A 158 3.64 3.41 9.75
C PRO A 158 4.45 4.49 9.01
N ALA A 159 5.28 5.23 9.73
CA ALA A 159 6.15 6.27 9.16
C ALA A 159 7.21 5.70 8.20
N ASP A 160 7.75 4.50 8.49
CA ASP A 160 8.70 3.81 7.60
C ASP A 160 8.03 3.43 6.28
N ILE A 161 6.80 2.91 6.37
CA ILE A 161 6.02 2.48 5.21
C ILE A 161 5.69 3.68 4.34
N ARG A 162 5.23 4.78 4.94
CA ARG A 162 4.96 6.02 4.20
C ARG A 162 6.22 6.57 3.53
N ALA A 163 7.36 6.58 4.24
CA ALA A 163 8.63 7.03 3.66
C ALA A 163 9.02 6.21 2.42
N MET A 164 8.85 4.88 2.46
CA MET A 164 9.12 4.01 1.31
C MET A 164 8.21 4.30 0.12
N PHE A 165 6.91 4.51 0.33
CA PHE A 165 5.97 4.85 -0.75
C PHE A 165 6.30 6.23 -1.36
N THR A 166 6.59 7.23 -0.53
CA THR A 166 7.01 8.57 -0.99
C THR A 166 8.30 8.49 -1.80
N ALA A 167 9.29 7.71 -1.33
CA ALA A 167 10.55 7.53 -2.04
C ALA A 167 10.37 6.80 -3.38
N ALA A 168 9.54 5.77 -3.42
CA ALA A 168 9.20 5.06 -4.66
C ALA A 168 8.48 5.97 -5.66
N ALA A 169 7.58 6.84 -5.20
CA ALA A 169 6.90 7.80 -6.06
C ALA A 169 7.87 8.84 -6.64
N ALA A 170 8.75 9.39 -5.80
CA ALA A 170 9.79 10.31 -6.23
C ALA A 170 10.76 9.65 -7.22
N PHE A 171 11.16 8.41 -6.95
CA PHE A 171 11.96 7.60 -7.86
C PHE A 171 11.27 7.42 -9.21
N ALA A 172 9.98 7.04 -9.21
CA ALA A 172 9.24 6.78 -10.43
C ALA A 172 9.12 8.03 -11.31
N ARG A 173 8.88 9.21 -10.72
CA ARG A 173 8.88 10.47 -11.48
C ARG A 173 10.25 10.81 -12.07
N THR A 174 11.31 10.51 -11.34
CA THR A 174 12.67 10.95 -11.70
C THR A 174 13.29 10.03 -12.76
N TYR A 175 13.07 8.72 -12.65
CA TYR A 175 13.76 7.71 -13.45
C TYR A 175 12.83 6.85 -14.31
N GLY A 176 11.51 7.03 -14.20
CA GLY A 176 10.55 6.31 -15.01
C GLY A 176 10.39 6.89 -16.41
N PRO A 177 9.74 6.14 -17.33
CA PRO A 177 9.48 6.60 -18.68
C PRO A 177 8.66 7.88 -18.68
N ALA A 178 9.06 8.83 -19.51
CA ALA A 178 8.25 10.01 -19.77
C ALA A 178 6.94 9.61 -20.47
N PRO A 179 5.84 10.35 -20.24
CA PRO A 179 4.65 10.18 -21.05
C PRO A 179 4.97 10.41 -22.52
N ALA A 180 4.33 9.63 -23.40
CA ALA A 180 4.39 9.89 -24.83
C ALA A 180 3.86 11.31 -25.10
N ALA A 181 4.59 12.07 -25.92
CA ALA A 181 4.24 13.44 -26.31
C ALA A 181 2.99 13.49 -27.21
#